data_AF-M1EK73-F1
#
_entry.id   AF-M1EK73-F1
#
_cell.length_a   1.000
_cell.length_b   1.000
_cell.length_c   1.000
_cell.angle_alpha   90.00
_cell.angle_beta   90.00
_cell.angle_gamma   90.00
#
_symmetry.space_group_name_H-M   'P 1'
#
loop_
_entity.id
_entity.type
_entity.pdbx_description
1 polymer ?
#
loop_
_entity_poly.entity_id
_entity_poly.type
_entity_poly.pdbx_seq_one_letter_code
_entity_poly.pdbx_strand_id
1 'polypeptide(L)'
;AFAYIVNYFMYVLWALLFAFLAVSLVKVFAPYACGSGIPEIKTILSGFIIRGYLGKWTLIIKTITLVLAVSSGLSLGKEGPLVHVACCCGNILCHCFNKYRKNEAKRREVLSAAAAAGVSVAFGAPIGGVLFSLEEVSYYFPLKTL
;
A
#
# COMPACT_ATOMS: atom_id res chain seq x y z
N ALA A 1 15.80 -25.63 29.92
CA ALA A 1 16.07 -24.22 30.27
C ALA A 1 16.96 -23.52 29.24
N PHE A 2 18.20 -23.97 29.02
CA PHE A 2 19.15 -23.30 28.10
C PHE A 2 18.64 -23.16 26.65
N ALA A 3 18.07 -24.21 26.05
CA ALA A 3 17.52 -24.15 24.69
C ALA A 3 16.39 -23.12 24.54
N TYR A 4 15.55 -22.93 25.57
CA TYR A 4 14.49 -21.93 25.56
C TYR A 4 15.07 -20.50 25.55
N ILE A 5 16.12 -20.26 26.34
CA ILE A 5 16.81 -18.97 26.38
C ILE A 5 17.43 -18.65 25.02
N VAL A 6 18.09 -19.63 24.38
CA VAL A 6 18.68 -19.47 23.04
C VAL A 6 17.60 -19.17 21.99
N ASN A 7 16.49 -19.92 21.97
CA ASN A 7 15.39 -19.68 21.05
C ASN A 7 14.75 -18.30 21.22
N TYR A 8 14.55 -17.87 22.47
CA TYR A 8 14.02 -16.54 22.76
C TYR A 8 14.95 -15.44 22.27
N PHE A 9 16.26 -15.58 22.51
CA PHE A 9 17.26 -14.63 22.02
C PHE A 9 17.28 -14.56 20.49
N MET A 10 17.24 -15.72 19.82
CA MET A 10 17.17 -15.78 18.35
C MET A 10 15.91 -15.09 17.81
N TYR A 11 14.76 -15.32 18.43
CA TYR A 11 13.50 -14.67 18.06
C TYR A 11 13.61 -13.14 18.12
N VAL A 12 14.11 -12.61 19.24
CA VAL A 12 14.29 -11.16 19.42
C VAL A 12 15.29 -10.59 18.40
N LEU A 13 16.40 -11.31 18.15
CA LEU A 13 17.41 -10.88 17.19
C LEU A 13 16.85 -10.81 15.76
N TRP A 14 16.10 -11.81 15.32
CA TRP A 14 15.46 -11.81 14.00
C TRP A 14 14.41 -10.71 13.86
N ALA A 15 13.57 -10.53 14.88
CA ALA A 15 12.54 -9.48 14.89
C ALA A 15 13.17 -8.08 14.73
N LEU A 16 14.23 -7.79 15.51
CA LEU A 16 14.94 -6.51 15.44
C LEU A 16 15.66 -6.32 14.11
N LEU A 17 16.27 -7.37 13.57
CA LEU A 17 16.97 -7.32 12.28
C LEU A 17 16.01 -6.97 11.13
N PHE A 18 14.86 -7.65 11.04
CA PHE A 18 13.87 -7.37 10.00
C PHE A 18 13.25 -5.98 10.13
N ALA A 19 12.92 -5.55 11.36
CA ALA A 19 12.41 -4.20 11.60
C ALA A 19 13.43 -3.13 11.21
N PHE A 20 14.71 -3.32 11.58
CA PHE A 20 15.79 -2.40 11.25
C PHE A 20 16.01 -2.27 9.73
N LEU A 21 16.04 -3.41 9.02
CA LEU A 21 16.15 -3.43 7.56
C LEU A 21 14.96 -2.74 6.88
N ALA A 22 13.73 -3.00 7.34
CA ALA A 22 12.54 -2.36 6.80
C ALA A 22 12.60 -0.84 6.93
N VAL A 23 12.93 -0.32 8.12
CA VAL A 23 13.04 1.13 8.37
C VAL A 23 14.18 1.75 7.57
N SER A 24 15.32 1.08 7.48
CA SER A 24 16.49 1.57 6.73
C SER A 24 16.18 1.70 5.24
N LEU A 25 15.50 0.71 4.66
CA LEU A 25 15.07 0.74 3.26
C LEU A 25 14.09 1.90 2.97
N VAL A 26 13.08 2.08 3.82
CA VAL A 26 12.12 3.19 3.65
C VAL A 26 12.81 4.55 3.77
N LYS A 27 13.64 4.76 4.81
CA LYS A 27 14.27 6.06 5.06
C LYS A 27 15.28 6.45 3.97
N VAL A 28 16.05 5.49 3.44
CA VAL A 28 17.11 5.78 2.47
C VAL A 28 16.58 5.85 1.04
N PHE A 29 15.70 4.93 0.63
CA PHE A 29 15.32 4.79 -0.78
C PHE A 29 13.97 5.41 -1.15
N ALA A 30 12.96 5.33 -0.28
CA ALA A 30 11.61 5.76 -0.61
C ALA A 30 10.83 6.25 0.63
N PRO A 31 11.01 7.52 1.05
CA PRO A 31 10.31 8.04 2.23
C PRO A 31 8.78 8.03 2.06
N TYR A 32 8.28 8.14 0.83
CA TYR A 32 6.85 8.02 0.51
C TYR A 32 6.27 6.62 0.71
N ALA A 33 7.10 5.58 0.93
CA ALA A 33 6.62 4.24 1.26
C ALA A 33 6.16 4.11 2.71
N CYS A 34 6.46 5.10 3.57
CA CYS A 34 6.11 5.10 4.99
C CYS A 34 4.59 5.06 5.21
N GLY A 35 4.18 4.42 6.31
CA GLY A 35 2.80 4.39 6.77
C GLY A 35 1.83 3.56 5.91
N SER A 36 0.55 3.68 6.23
CA SER A 36 -0.55 2.95 5.57
C SER A 36 -0.67 3.35 4.09
N GLY A 37 -0.85 4.65 3.83
CA GLY A 37 -1.02 5.21 2.50
C GLY A 37 -2.46 5.48 2.07
N ILE A 38 -3.44 5.00 2.84
CA ILE A 38 -4.86 5.34 2.65
C ILE A 38 -5.11 6.86 2.69
N PRO A 39 -4.62 7.65 3.67
CA PRO A 39 -4.95 9.07 3.72
C PRO A 39 -4.40 9.83 2.51
N GLU A 40 -3.21 9.49 2.05
CA GLU A 40 -2.61 10.09 0.86
C GLU A 40 -3.37 9.70 -0.41
N ILE A 41 -3.80 8.44 -0.55
CA ILE A 41 -4.66 8.02 -1.67
C ILE A 41 -5.99 8.79 -1.65
N LYS A 42 -6.61 8.95 -0.48
CA LYS A 42 -7.82 9.76 -0.30
C LYS A 42 -7.60 11.20 -0.78
N THR A 43 -6.51 11.84 -0.37
CA THR A 43 -6.18 13.20 -0.85
C THR A 43 -5.95 13.26 -2.37
N ILE A 44 -5.35 12.23 -2.97
CA ILE A 44 -5.15 12.14 -4.41
C ILE A 44 -6.49 12.02 -5.16
N LEU A 45 -7.40 11.20 -4.65
CA LEU A 45 -8.75 11.05 -5.20
C LEU A 45 -9.59 12.31 -5.04
N SER A 46 -9.42 13.05 -3.94
CA SER A 46 -10.09 14.33 -3.70
C SER A 46 -9.67 15.45 -4.64
N GLY A 47 -8.51 15.36 -5.30
CA GLY A 47 -8.06 16.46 -6.17
C GLY A 47 -6.58 16.74 -6.18
N PHE A 48 -5.89 16.38 -5.10
CA PHE A 48 -4.51 16.81 -4.88
C PHE A 48 -3.52 15.92 -5.63
N ILE A 49 -2.37 16.47 -6.01
CA ILE A 49 -1.35 15.73 -6.76
C ILE A 49 -0.09 15.63 -5.90
N ILE A 50 0.16 14.44 -5.34
CA ILE A 50 1.40 14.14 -4.62
C ILE A 50 2.36 13.46 -5.59
N ARG A 51 3.36 14.21 -6.06
CA ARG A 51 4.33 13.73 -7.04
C ARG A 51 5.22 12.64 -6.43
N GLY A 52 5.45 11.56 -7.18
CA GLY A 52 6.30 10.46 -6.74
C GLY A 52 5.65 9.45 -5.79
N TYR A 53 4.48 9.74 -5.22
CA TYR A 53 3.78 8.85 -4.28
C TYR A 53 3.40 7.51 -4.91
N LEU A 54 2.74 7.56 -6.07
CA LEU A 54 2.32 6.39 -6.87
C LEU A 54 3.42 5.91 -7.84
N GLY A 55 4.68 6.07 -7.48
CA GLY A 55 5.83 5.75 -8.33
C GLY A 55 6.16 4.25 -8.41
N LYS A 56 6.95 3.87 -9.42
CA LYS A 56 7.49 2.50 -9.54
C LYS A 56 8.47 2.18 -8.39
N TRP A 57 9.26 3.16 -7.99
CA TRP A 57 10.22 3.02 -6.90
C TRP A 57 9.53 2.84 -5.54
N THR A 58 8.46 3.59 -5.27
CA THR A 58 7.68 3.45 -4.03
C THR A 58 6.99 2.08 -3.98
N LEU A 59 6.45 1.60 -5.10
CA LEU A 59 5.90 0.24 -5.22
C LEU A 59 6.91 -0.82 -4.77
N ILE A 60 8.10 -0.86 -5.39
CA ILE A 60 9.12 -1.88 -5.14
C ILE A 60 9.55 -1.87 -3.67
N ILE A 61 9.91 -0.69 -3.15
CA ILE A 61 10.38 -0.57 -1.76
C ILE A 61 9.26 -0.94 -0.79
N LYS A 62 8.03 -0.45 -1.01
CA LYS A 62 6.90 -0.73 -0.12
C LYS A 62 6.53 -2.21 -0.08
N THR A 63 6.60 -2.93 -1.20
CA THR A 63 6.36 -4.37 -1.22
C THR A 63 7.41 -5.15 -0.42
N ILE A 64 8.70 -4.82 -0.59
CA ILE A 64 9.78 -5.49 0.14
C ILE A 64 9.70 -5.19 1.65
N THR A 65 9.50 -3.93 2.02
CA THR A 65 9.46 -3.51 3.42
C THR A 65 8.20 -3.99 4.14
N LEU A 66 7.08 -4.15 3.42
CA LEU A 66 5.88 -4.76 3.96
C LEU A 66 6.12 -6.22 4.38
N VAL A 67 6.80 -7.02 3.55
CA VAL A 67 7.15 -8.40 3.90
C VAL A 67 8.04 -8.42 5.14
N LEU A 68 9.09 -7.60 5.18
CA LEU A 68 9.99 -7.51 6.33
C LEU A 68 9.28 -7.06 7.61
N ALA A 69 8.34 -6.11 7.51
CA ALA A 69 7.59 -5.59 8.65
C ALA A 69 6.58 -6.62 9.22
N VAL A 70 5.99 -7.47 8.37
CA VAL A 70 5.14 -8.57 8.84
C VAL A 70 5.98 -9.70 9.42
N SER A 71 7.11 -10.03 8.79
CA SER A 71 8.04 -11.06 9.27
C SER A 71 8.73 -10.71 10.59
N SER A 72 8.82 -9.42 10.96
CA SER A 72 9.39 -9.01 12.25
C SER A 72 8.45 -9.25 13.44
N GLY A 73 7.19 -9.62 13.20
CA GLY A 73 6.22 -9.90 14.27
C GLY A 73 5.75 -8.66 15.05
N LEU A 74 5.95 -7.46 14.48
CA LEU A 74 5.39 -6.23 15.06
C LEU A 74 3.86 -6.26 14.99
N SER A 75 3.20 -5.58 15.93
CA SER A 75 1.74 -5.39 15.93
C SER A 75 1.34 -4.36 14.86
N LEU A 76 1.48 -4.74 13.59
CA LEU A 76 1.23 -3.93 12.40
C LEU A 76 0.33 -4.70 11.43
N GLY A 77 -0.52 -3.96 10.71
CA GLY A 77 -1.39 -4.54 9.68
C GLY A 77 -0.82 -4.37 8.27
N LYS A 78 -0.99 -5.39 7.43
CA LYS A 78 -0.68 -5.34 5.98
C LYS A 78 -1.76 -4.67 5.14
N GLU A 79 -2.94 -4.50 5.72
CA GLU A 79 -4.17 -4.10 5.04
C GLU A 79 -4.05 -2.74 4.36
N GLY A 80 -3.65 -1.71 5.10
CA GLY A 80 -3.46 -0.36 4.55
C GLY A 80 -2.37 -0.26 3.48
N PRO A 81 -1.15 -0.76 3.74
CA PRO A 81 -0.07 -0.78 2.74
C PRO A 81 -0.44 -1.48 1.43
N LEU A 82 -1.24 -2.55 1.47
CA LEU A 82 -1.70 -3.26 0.27
C LEU A 82 -2.60 -2.39 -0.63
N VAL A 83 -3.43 -1.51 -0.05
CA VAL A 83 -4.20 -0.52 -0.83
C VAL A 83 -3.26 0.38 -1.62
N HIS A 84 -2.20 0.89 -0.98
CA HIS A 84 -1.22 1.75 -1.66
C HIS A 84 -0.45 1.02 -2.76
N VAL A 85 -0.03 -0.22 -2.50
CA VAL A 85 0.61 -1.08 -3.50
C VAL A 85 -0.30 -1.29 -4.71
N ALA A 86 -1.58 -1.59 -4.49
CA ALA A 86 -2.56 -1.76 -5.57
C ALA A 86 -2.77 -0.47 -6.38
N CYS A 87 -2.89 0.69 -5.73
CA CYS A 87 -2.98 1.99 -6.41
C CYS A 87 -1.72 2.33 -7.21
N CYS A 88 -0.52 1.99 -6.71
CA CYS A 88 0.72 2.14 -7.47
C CYS A 88 0.71 1.28 -8.73
N CYS A 89 0.30 0.02 -8.63
CA CYS A 89 0.13 -0.87 -9.79
C CYS A 89 -0.88 -0.29 -10.80
N GLY A 90 -2.04 0.17 -10.33
CA GLY A 90 -3.06 0.83 -11.16
C GLY A 90 -2.50 2.08 -11.88
N ASN A 91 -1.73 2.91 -11.17
CA ASN A 91 -1.11 4.10 -11.75
C ASN A 91 -0.08 3.76 -12.85
N ILE A 92 0.71 2.71 -12.67
CA ILE A 92 1.67 2.24 -13.67
C ILE A 92 0.93 1.71 -14.89
N LEU A 93 -0.15 0.95 -14.69
CA LEU A 93 -1.00 0.45 -15.77
C LEU A 93 -1.64 1.60 -16.56
N CYS A 94 -2.11 2.66 -15.89
CA CYS A 94 -2.63 3.85 -16.57
C CYS A 94 -1.60 4.50 -17.50
N HIS A 95 -0.30 4.43 -17.18
CA HIS A 95 0.75 4.99 -18.04
C HIS A 95 0.95 4.21 -19.34
N CYS A 96 0.60 2.91 -19.37
CA CYS A 96 0.65 2.09 -20.58
C CYS A 96 -0.42 2.49 -21.60
N PHE A 97 -1.50 3.15 -21.17
CA PHE A 97 -2.64 3.50 -22.02
C PHE A 97 -2.83 5.02 -22.11
N ASN A 98 -2.66 5.58 -23.30
CA ASN A 98 -2.73 7.04 -23.51
C ASN A 98 -4.08 7.66 -23.08
N LYS A 99 -5.18 6.90 -23.18
CA LYS A 99 -6.54 7.29 -22.76
C LYS A 99 -6.63 7.61 -21.27
N TYR A 100 -5.93 6.86 -20.42
CA TYR A 100 -5.93 7.04 -18.96
C TYR A 100 -4.79 7.97 -18.52
N ARG A 101 -3.64 7.92 -19.20
CA ARG A 101 -2.51 8.80 -18.91
C ARG A 101 -2.83 10.29 -19.10
N LYS A 102 -3.58 10.65 -20.13
CA LYS A 102 -3.89 12.06 -20.47
C LYS A 102 -5.14 12.61 -19.78
N ASN A 103 -5.90 11.78 -19.07
CA ASN A 103 -7.16 12.18 -18.44
C ASN A 103 -7.14 11.81 -16.95
N GLU A 104 -6.89 12.82 -16.10
CA GLU A 104 -6.80 12.66 -14.65
C GLU A 104 -8.11 12.16 -14.01
N ALA A 105 -9.27 12.53 -14.56
CA ALA A 105 -10.55 12.02 -14.04
C ALA A 105 -10.65 10.50 -14.24
N LYS A 106 -10.33 10.00 -15.43
CA LYS A 106 -10.29 8.55 -15.71
C LYS A 106 -9.17 7.84 -14.97
N ARG A 107 -8.05 8.51 -14.71
CA ARG A 107 -6.98 7.97 -13.88
C ARG A 107 -7.44 7.78 -12.44
N ARG A 108 -8.18 8.74 -11.87
CA ARG A 108 -8.78 8.63 -10.53
C ARG A 108 -9.83 7.53 -10.43
N GLU A 109 -10.62 7.33 -11.48
CA GLU A 109 -11.52 6.16 -11.59
C GLU A 109 -10.76 4.85 -11.44
N VAL A 110 -9.65 4.68 -12.17
CA VAL A 110 -8.81 3.48 -12.07
C VAL A 110 -8.15 3.36 -10.70
N LEU A 111 -7.70 4.47 -10.10
CA LEU A 111 -7.11 4.46 -8.75
C LEU A 111 -8.12 4.06 -7.67
N SER A 112 -9.37 4.50 -7.79
CA SER A 112 -10.45 4.11 -6.89
C SER A 112 -10.79 2.62 -7.02
N ALA A 113 -10.88 2.11 -8.25
CA ALA A 113 -11.04 0.67 -8.49
C ALA A 113 -9.84 -0.15 -7.98
N ALA A 114 -8.62 0.37 -8.15
CA ALA A 114 -7.40 -0.26 -7.64
C ALA A 114 -7.35 -0.27 -6.10
N ALA A 115 -7.84 0.79 -5.45
CA ALA A 115 -7.96 0.83 -3.99
C ALA A 115 -8.93 -0.25 -3.50
N ALA A 116 -10.12 -0.35 -4.10
CA ALA A 116 -11.08 -1.41 -3.80
C ALA A 116 -10.46 -2.81 -3.97
N ALA A 117 -9.78 -3.06 -5.09
CA ALA A 117 -9.10 -4.33 -5.34
C ALA A 117 -8.00 -4.61 -4.29
N GLY A 118 -7.23 -3.60 -3.89
CA GLY A 118 -6.21 -3.72 -2.85
C GLY A 118 -6.79 -4.16 -1.51
N VAL A 119 -7.90 -3.53 -1.09
CA VAL A 119 -8.62 -3.90 0.14
C VAL A 119 -9.22 -5.31 0.02
N SER A 120 -9.83 -5.64 -1.12
CA SER A 120 -10.39 -6.97 -1.37
C SER A 120 -9.34 -8.07 -1.27
N VAL A 121 -8.14 -7.85 -1.82
CA VAL A 121 -7.02 -8.80 -1.73
C VAL A 121 -6.49 -8.90 -0.31
N ALA A 122 -6.44 -7.78 0.41
CA ALA A 122 -5.88 -7.73 1.74
C ALA A 122 -6.75 -8.51 2.76
N PHE A 123 -8.08 -8.32 2.70
CA PHE A 123 -9.05 -8.96 3.59
C PHE A 123 -9.66 -10.27 3.04
N GLY A 124 -9.45 -10.60 1.76
CA GLY A 124 -10.11 -11.74 1.12
C GLY A 124 -11.63 -11.57 0.94
N ALA A 125 -12.12 -10.32 0.98
CA ALA A 125 -13.54 -9.99 0.92
C ALA A 125 -13.82 -9.01 -0.23
N PRO A 126 -14.31 -9.48 -1.41
CA PRO A 126 -14.50 -8.62 -2.57
C PRO A 126 -15.51 -7.50 -2.31
N ILE A 127 -16.69 -7.85 -1.79
CA ILE A 127 -17.77 -6.88 -1.49
C ILE A 127 -17.33 -5.91 -0.40
N GLY A 128 -16.66 -6.41 0.65
CA GLY A 128 -16.14 -5.56 1.73
C GLY A 128 -15.12 -4.55 1.24
N GLY A 129 -14.23 -4.94 0.31
CA GLY A 129 -13.26 -4.03 -0.28
C GLY A 129 -13.87 -2.92 -1.12
N VAL A 130 -14.92 -3.22 -1.90
CA VAL A 130 -15.65 -2.21 -2.68
C VAL A 130 -16.39 -1.24 -1.74
N LEU A 131 -17.11 -1.76 -0.73
CA LEU A 131 -17.80 -0.93 0.26
C LEU A 131 -16.83 -0.03 1.04
N PHE A 132 -15.70 -0.58 1.49
CA PHE A 132 -14.67 0.20 2.17
C PHE A 132 -14.09 1.30 1.27
N SER A 133 -13.86 1.01 -0.02
CA SER A 133 -13.36 2.01 -0.96
C SER A 133 -14.38 3.12 -1.25
N LEU A 134 -15.67 2.79 -1.23
CA LEU A 134 -16.78 3.74 -1.33
C LEU A 134 -16.90 4.63 -0.09
N GLU A 135 -16.76 4.05 1.10
CA GLU A 135 -16.96 4.73 2.37
C GLU A 135 -15.74 5.58 2.79
N GLU A 136 -14.54 5.00 2.71
CA GLU A 136 -13.35 5.59 3.30
C GLU A 136 -12.39 6.24 2.29
N VAL A 137 -12.32 5.73 1.06
CA VAL A 137 -11.25 6.10 0.12
C VAL A 137 -11.70 7.16 -0.89
N SER A 138 -12.96 7.12 -1.33
CA SER A 138 -13.45 7.96 -2.43
C SER A 138 -14.47 9.00 -1.96
N TYR A 139 -14.28 10.26 -2.34
CA TYR A 139 -15.27 11.32 -2.08
C TYR A 139 -16.42 11.31 -3.09
N TYR A 140 -16.11 10.96 -4.34
CA TYR A 140 -17.08 10.84 -5.43
C TYR A 140 -16.76 9.56 -6.19
N PHE A 141 -17.74 8.66 -6.29
CA PHE A 141 -17.57 7.35 -6.92
C PHE A 141 -18.50 7.25 -8.13
N PRO A 142 -17.98 7.29 -9.37
CA PRO A 142 -18.82 7.19 -10.55
C PRO A 142 -19.39 5.77 -10.70
N LEU A 143 -20.62 5.66 -11.20
CA LEU A 143 -21.29 4.37 -11.44
C LEU A 143 -20.51 3.43 -12.36
N LYS A 144 -19.57 3.95 -13.16
CA LYS A 144 -18.75 3.17 -14.10
C LYS A 144 -17.59 2.42 -13.41
N THR A 145 -17.29 2.72 -12.16
CA THR A 145 -16.23 2.05 -11.37
C THR A 145 -16.77 1.02 -10.37
N LEU A 146 -18.09 0.87 -10.29
CA LEU A 146 -18.80 -0.17 -9.54
C LEU A 146 -18.92 -1.43 -10.42
#